data_AF-I3SLH8-F1
#
_entry.id   AF-I3SLH8-F1
#
_cell.length_a   1.000
_cell.length_b   1.000
_cell.length_c   1.000
_cell.angle_alpha   90.00
_cell.angle_beta   90.00
_cell.angle_gamma   90.00
#
_symmetry.space_group_name_H-M   'P 1'
#
loop_
_entity.id
_entity.type
_entity.pdbx_description
1 polymer ?
#
loop_
_entity_poly.entity_id
_entity_poly.type
_entity_poly.pdbx_seq_one_letter_code
_entity_poly.pdbx_strand_id
1 'polypeptide(L)'
;MEVIAFRHVHNVAFEKSDLFFICMLKPLSSTITVDDLEIDAAKWMPLVEFVEQPLIQEDSMFKKIVDIFIARLGKRYCGLSTHQVVSKFDGKITSLYYNVFDNDDSNCVGK
;
A
#
# COMPACT_ATOMS: atom_id res chain seq x y z
N MET A 1 9.11 0.35 -2.50
CA MET A 1 7.64 0.21 -2.50
C MET A 1 7.30 -1.09 -1.81
N GLU A 2 6.25 -1.09 -0.99
CA GLU A 2 5.78 -2.27 -0.28
C GLU A 2 4.27 -2.39 -0.47
N VAL A 3 3.79 -3.58 -0.84
CA VAL A 3 2.35 -3.90 -0.88
C VAL A 3 1.95 -4.37 0.51
N ILE A 4 1.05 -3.65 1.17
CA ILE A 4 0.63 -3.97 2.54
C ILE A 4 -0.71 -4.73 2.60
N ALA A 5 -1.50 -4.66 1.54
CA ALA A 5 -2.74 -5.41 1.40
C ALA A 5 -3.18 -5.40 -0.07
N PHE A 6 -4.07 -6.31 -0.43
CA PHE A 6 -4.86 -6.20 -1.66
C PHE A 6 -6.31 -6.56 -1.36
N ARG A 7 -7.23 -5.91 -2.04
CA ARG A 7 -8.66 -6.20 -2.03
C ARG A 7 -9.01 -6.86 -3.35
N HIS A 8 -9.86 -7.86 -3.28
CA HIS A 8 -10.51 -8.47 -4.44
C HIS A 8 -12.02 -8.40 -4.27
N VAL A 9 -12.73 -8.03 -5.34
CA VAL A 9 -14.18 -8.09 -5.40
C VAL A 9 -14.61 -8.45 -6.83
N HIS A 10 -15.67 -9.23 -6.97
CA HIS A 10 -16.26 -9.61 -8.26
C HIS A 10 -17.41 -8.67 -8.64
N ASN A 11 -17.78 -8.70 -9.93
CA ASN A 11 -18.95 -8.03 -10.47
C ASN A 11 -19.00 -6.52 -10.16
N VAL A 12 -17.88 -5.84 -10.35
CA VAL A 12 -17.78 -4.38 -10.21
C VAL A 12 -18.13 -3.73 -11.56
N ALA A 13 -17.22 -2.98 -12.17
CA ALA A 13 -17.43 -2.37 -13.47
C ALA A 13 -17.50 -3.45 -14.56
N PHE A 14 -18.54 -3.39 -15.39
CA PHE A 14 -18.72 -4.27 -16.56
C PHE A 14 -18.67 -5.78 -16.24
N GLU A 15 -19.16 -6.17 -15.05
CA GLU A 15 -19.18 -7.57 -14.58
C GLU A 15 -17.79 -8.21 -14.49
N LYS A 16 -16.75 -7.40 -14.30
CA LYS A 16 -15.37 -7.87 -14.12
C LYS A 16 -14.97 -7.87 -12.65
N SER A 17 -13.89 -8.60 -12.38
CA SER A 17 -13.26 -8.60 -11.07
C SER A 17 -12.34 -7.40 -10.95
N ASP A 18 -12.32 -6.79 -9.78
CA ASP A 18 -11.41 -5.71 -9.42
C ASP A 18 -10.36 -6.22 -8.44
N LEU A 19 -9.10 -5.86 -8.69
CA LEU A 19 -7.97 -6.08 -7.78
C LEU A 19 -7.39 -4.73 -7.41
N PHE A 20 -7.51 -4.37 -6.14
CA PHE A 20 -7.03 -3.10 -5.62
C PHE A 20 -5.87 -3.33 -4.66
N PHE A 21 -4.67 -2.89 -5.04
CA PHE A 21 -3.46 -3.03 -4.24
C PHE A 21 -3.21 -1.79 -3.39
N ILE A 22 -3.03 -2.00 -2.09
CA ILE A 22 -2.70 -0.94 -1.15
C ILE A 22 -1.19 -0.97 -0.92
N CYS A 23 -0.52 0.13 -1.27
CA CYS A 23 0.92 0.24 -1.21
C CYS A 23 1.36 1.33 -0.23
N MET A 24 2.50 1.10 0.43
CA MET A 24 3.21 2.11 1.19
C MET A 24 4.40 2.63 0.37
N LEU A 25 4.50 3.96 0.26
CA LEU A 25 5.51 4.66 -0.50
C LEU A 25 6.31 5.59 0.41
N LYS A 26 7.59 5.80 0.06
CA LYS A 26 8.44 6.81 0.67
C LYS A 26 8.54 7.99 -0.31
N PRO A 27 8.11 9.20 0.06
CA PRO A 27 8.24 10.36 -0.82
C PRO A 27 9.71 10.68 -1.08
N LEU A 28 10.02 11.12 -2.30
CA LEU A 28 11.35 11.62 -2.67
C LEU A 28 11.49 13.14 -2.45
N SER A 29 10.35 13.83 -2.33
CA SER A 29 10.23 15.27 -2.09
C SER A 29 8.93 15.56 -1.32
N SER A 30 8.87 16.69 -0.64
CA SER A 30 7.65 17.21 0.00
C SER A 30 6.94 18.28 -0.83
N THR A 31 7.51 18.73 -1.94
CA THR A 31 6.87 19.69 -2.84
C THR A 31 5.73 19.02 -3.59
N ILE A 32 4.54 19.63 -3.56
CA ILE A 32 3.36 19.16 -4.28
C ILE A 32 3.17 20.04 -5.52
N THR A 33 2.97 19.39 -6.66
CA THR A 33 2.48 20.02 -7.90
C THR A 33 1.20 19.29 -8.27
N VAL A 34 0.08 20.00 -8.22
CA VAL A 34 -1.25 19.43 -8.49
C VAL A 34 -1.44 19.31 -9.99
N ASP A 35 -2.03 18.20 -10.44
CA ASP A 35 -2.55 18.07 -11.79
C ASP A 35 -4.03 18.46 -11.80
N ASP A 36 -4.29 19.74 -12.07
CA ASP A 36 -5.63 20.34 -12.02
C ASP A 36 -6.58 19.80 -13.11
N LEU A 37 -6.08 18.97 -14.05
CA LEU A 37 -6.92 18.25 -15.01
C LEU A 37 -7.58 17.00 -14.42
N GLU A 38 -6.95 16.37 -13.41
CA GLU A 38 -7.41 15.12 -12.80
C GLU A 38 -7.99 15.35 -11.39
N ILE A 39 -7.37 16.20 -10.58
CA ILE A 39 -7.74 16.41 -9.17
C ILE A 39 -7.85 17.90 -8.80
N ASP A 40 -8.76 18.20 -7.88
CA ASP A 40 -9.04 19.59 -7.45
C ASP A 40 -7.99 20.15 -6.46
N ALA A 41 -7.45 19.31 -5.56
CA ALA A 41 -6.50 19.75 -4.55
C ALA A 41 -5.65 18.60 -3.98
N ALA A 42 -4.44 18.94 -3.50
CA ALA A 42 -3.60 18.03 -2.72
C ALA A 42 -2.84 18.78 -1.61
N LYS A 43 -2.78 18.18 -0.41
CA LYS A 43 -2.00 18.67 0.72
C LYS A 43 -1.38 17.51 1.50
N TRP A 44 -0.27 17.77 2.19
CA TRP A 44 0.15 16.90 3.28
C TRP A 44 -0.85 17.04 4.43
N MET A 45 -1.26 15.90 5.00
CA MET A 45 -2.21 15.85 6.10
C MET A 45 -1.60 15.08 7.27
N PRO A 46 -1.68 15.59 8.52
CA PRO A 46 -1.34 14.83 9.70
C PRO A 46 -2.14 13.52 9.74
N LEU A 47 -1.48 12.40 10.05
CA LEU A 47 -2.15 11.10 10.09
C LEU A 47 -3.35 11.09 11.06
N VAL A 48 -3.25 11.79 12.20
CA VAL A 48 -4.33 11.90 13.18
C VAL A 48 -5.57 12.57 12.57
N GLU A 49 -5.39 13.67 11.82
CA GLU A 49 -6.49 14.33 11.10
C GLU A 49 -7.08 13.40 10.02
N PHE A 50 -6.24 12.65 9.31
CA PHE A 50 -6.69 11.72 8.27
C PHE A 50 -7.56 10.60 8.84
N VAL A 51 -7.16 9.98 9.95
CA VAL A 51 -7.93 8.87 10.53
C VAL A 51 -9.27 9.30 11.11
N GLU A 52 -9.42 10.56 11.50
CA GLU A 52 -10.65 11.11 12.07
C GLU A 52 -11.71 11.45 11.01
N GLN A 53 -11.37 11.39 9.71
CA GLN A 53 -12.33 11.67 8.64
C GLN A 53 -13.52 10.69 8.68
N PRO A 54 -14.76 11.16 8.45
CA PRO A 54 -15.96 10.32 8.49
C PRO A 54 -15.86 9.06 7.61
N LEU A 55 -15.34 9.21 6.38
CA LEU A 55 -15.15 8.09 5.45
C LEU A 55 -14.31 6.95 6.06
N ILE A 56 -13.26 7.29 6.81
CA ILE A 56 -12.37 6.31 7.44
C ILE A 56 -13.03 5.67 8.65
N GLN A 57 -13.83 6.43 9.41
CA GLN A 57 -14.49 5.92 10.62
C GLN A 57 -15.72 5.06 10.33
N GLU A 58 -16.47 5.41 9.29
CA GLU A 58 -17.73 4.75 8.92
C GLU A 58 -17.51 3.49 8.10
N ASP A 59 -16.48 3.45 7.25
CA ASP A 59 -16.18 2.30 6.41
C ASP A 59 -15.20 1.32 7.06
N SER A 60 -15.70 0.11 7.35
CA SER A 60 -14.92 -0.94 8.01
C SER A 60 -13.67 -1.38 7.22
N MET A 61 -13.70 -1.30 5.88
CA MET A 61 -12.59 -1.70 5.04
C MET A 61 -11.47 -0.65 5.07
N PHE A 62 -11.82 0.63 4.91
CA PHE A 62 -10.85 1.73 5.02
C PHE A 62 -10.24 1.82 6.42
N LYS A 63 -11.06 1.63 7.47
CA LYS A 63 -10.56 1.52 8.84
C LYS A 63 -9.50 0.43 8.98
N LYS A 64 -9.77 -0.76 8.42
CA LYS A 64 -8.81 -1.87 8.47
C LYS A 64 -7.53 -1.59 7.70
N ILE A 65 -7.62 -0.93 6.54
CA ILE A 65 -6.45 -0.48 5.77
C ILE A 65 -5.58 0.45 6.62
N VAL A 66 -6.20 1.44 7.27
CA VAL A 66 -5.50 2.38 8.15
C VAL A 66 -4.84 1.68 9.34
N ASP A 67 -5.52 0.71 9.96
CA ASP A 67 -4.95 -0.10 11.04
C ASP A 67 -3.68 -0.84 10.59
N ILE A 68 -3.68 -1.40 9.37
CA ILE A 68 -2.51 -2.07 8.77
C ILE A 68 -1.37 -1.07 8.55
N PHE A 69 -1.66 0.12 8.02
CA PHE A 69 -0.67 1.19 7.87
C PHE A 69 -0.04 1.58 9.22
N ILE A 70 -0.86 1.78 10.25
CA ILE A 70 -0.38 2.12 11.60
C ILE A 70 0.46 0.99 12.20
N ALA A 71 0.02 -0.27 12.03
CA ALA A 71 0.80 -1.43 12.45
C ALA A 71 2.14 -1.51 11.72
N ARG A 72 2.17 -1.21 10.43
CA ARG A 72 3.38 -1.20 9.62
C ARG A 72 4.36 -0.10 10.04
N LEU A 73 3.87 1.12 10.28
CA LEU A 73 4.66 2.23 10.83
C LEU A 73 5.27 1.87 12.18
N GLY A 74 4.50 1.17 13.03
CA GLY A 74 4.96 0.63 14.31
C GLY A 74 5.82 -0.63 14.21
N LYS A 75 6.25 -1.04 13.00
CA LYS A 75 7.05 -2.25 12.75
C LYS A 75 6.41 -3.56 13.24
N ARG A 76 5.07 -3.61 13.37
CA ARG A 76 4.26 -4.76 13.83
C ARG A 76 3.57 -5.51 12.69
N TYR A 77 3.77 -5.07 11.45
CA TYR A 77 3.22 -5.70 10.25
C TYR A 77 4.29 -5.72 9.16
N CYS A 78 4.41 -6.82 8.42
CA CYS A 78 5.31 -6.96 7.28
C CYS A 78 4.47 -7.04 6.01
N GLY A 79 4.66 -6.09 5.08
CA GLY A 79 4.09 -6.21 3.75
C GLY A 79 4.95 -7.07 2.83
N LEU A 80 4.63 -7.02 1.54
CA LEU A 80 5.37 -7.68 0.48
C LEU A 80 6.27 -6.64 -0.19
N SER A 81 7.57 -6.84 -0.09
CA SER A 81 8.56 -5.98 -0.75
C SER A 81 8.75 -6.41 -2.20
N THR A 82 9.11 -5.46 -3.07
CA THR A 82 9.43 -5.75 -4.47
C THR A 82 10.88 -6.23 -4.60
N HIS A 83 11.07 -7.31 -5.37
CA HIS A 83 12.36 -7.91 -5.64
C HIS A 83 12.47 -8.20 -7.13
N GLN A 84 13.60 -7.84 -7.74
CA GLN A 84 13.86 -8.15 -9.15
C GLN A 84 14.45 -9.56 -9.26
N VAL A 85 13.79 -10.43 -10.03
CA VAL A 85 14.21 -11.81 -10.27
C VAL A 85 14.07 -12.17 -11.75
N VAL A 86 14.89 -13.09 -12.25
CA VAL A 86 14.77 -13.58 -13.62
C VAL A 86 13.79 -14.76 -13.65
N SER A 87 12.71 -14.61 -14.43
CA SER A 87 11.73 -15.68 -14.61
C SER A 87 12.19 -16.67 -15.67
N LYS A 88 12.15 -17.97 -15.37
CA LYS A 88 12.42 -19.03 -16.36
C LYS A 88 11.29 -19.18 -17.38
N PHE A 89 10.08 -18.67 -17.10
CA PHE A 89 8.94 -18.81 -17.97
C PHE A 89 9.09 -18.01 -19.27
N ASP A 90 9.73 -16.84 -19.20
CA ASP A 90 9.87 -15.91 -20.32
C ASP A 90 11.28 -15.29 -20.46
N GLY A 91 12.21 -15.64 -19.56
CA GLY A 91 13.59 -15.15 -19.56
C GLY A 91 13.76 -13.68 -19.14
N LYS A 92 12.70 -13.04 -18.65
CA LYS A 92 12.70 -11.59 -18.35
C LYS A 92 12.99 -11.30 -16.89
N ILE A 93 13.59 -10.13 -16.64
CA ILE A 93 13.62 -9.53 -15.30
C ILE A 93 12.17 -9.18 -14.93
N THR A 94 11.73 -9.71 -13.80
CA THR A 94 10.36 -9.60 -13.30
C THR A 94 10.39 -9.07 -11.87
N SER A 95 9.40 -8.25 -11.52
CA SER A 95 9.17 -7.81 -10.15
C SER A 95 8.33 -8.86 -9.42
N LEU A 96 8.92 -9.48 -8.39
CA LEU A 96 8.25 -10.43 -7.50
C LEU A 96 8.02 -9.78 -6.13
N TYR A 97 6.82 -9.93 -5.59
CA TYR A 97 6.41 -9.32 -4.33
C TYR A 97 6.36 -10.38 -3.23
N TYR A 98 7.27 -10.32 -2.27
CA TYR A 98 7.30 -11.26 -1.15
C TYR A 98 7.97 -10.64 0.08
N ASN A 99 7.70 -11.25 1.24
CA ASN A 99 8.39 -10.91 2.48
C ASN A 99 9.68 -11.74 2.62
N VAL A 100 10.76 -11.10 3.06
CA VAL A 100 12.05 -11.76 3.31
C VAL A 100 12.11 -12.17 4.77
N PHE A 101 12.49 -13.42 5.04
CA PHE A 101 12.57 -13.97 6.39
C PHE A 101 13.98 -13.92 7.01
N ASP A 102 14.99 -13.45 6.28
CA ASP A 102 16.38 -13.45 6.76
C ASP A 102 16.73 -12.24 7.62
N ASN A 103 17.40 -12.56 8.71
CA ASN A 103 17.57 -11.84 9.96
C ASN A 103 18.75 -10.85 9.88
N ASP A 104 18.47 -9.58 10.22
CA ASP A 104 19.35 -8.48 10.70
C ASP A 104 18.92 -7.10 10.17
N ASP A 105 18.16 -7.03 9.08
CA ASP A 105 17.61 -5.81 8.48
C ASP A 105 16.06 -5.77 8.41
N SER A 106 15.39 -6.69 9.09
CA SER A 106 13.93 -6.71 9.11
C SER A 106 13.40 -5.51 9.91
N ASN A 107 12.92 -4.49 9.20
CA ASN A 107 12.20 -3.34 9.77
C ASN A 107 10.84 -3.70 10.38
N CYS A 108 10.62 -4.98 10.70
CA CYS A 108 9.37 -5.53 11.19
C CYS A 108 9.69 -6.68 12.14
N VAL A 109 9.22 -6.57 13.39
CA VAL A 109 9.33 -7.67 14.36
C VAL A 109 8.14 -8.59 14.11
N GLY A 110 8.36 -9.67 13.36
CA GLY A 110 7.40 -10.76 13.31
C GLY A 110 7.25 -11.33 14.72
N LYS A 111 6.06 -11.22 15.30
CA LYS A 111 5.71 -11.88 16.55
C LYS A 111 4.83 -13.08 16.25
#